data_AF-A0A2G9QAF2-F1
#
_entry.id   AF-A0A2G9QAF2-F1
#
_cell.length_a   1.000
_cell.length_b   1.000
_cell.length_c   1.000
_cell.angle_alpha   90.00
_cell.angle_beta   90.00
_cell.angle_gamma   90.00
#
_symmetry.space_group_name_H-M   'P 1'
#
loop_
_entity.id
_entity.type
_entity.pdbx_description
1 polymer ?
#
loop_
_entity_poly.entity_id
_entity_poly.type
_entity_poly.pdbx_seq_one_letter_code
_entity_poly.pdbx_strand_id
1 'polypeptide(L)' 'MEEVCNISTPPSDVLVVEGQAAETFSTDSAQILIGQIMVWNGQIDRMCDHIDSMRNQLDSMQQEMKNMIDVLGRI' A
#
# COMPACT_ATOMS: atom_id res chain seq x y z
N MET A 1 12.92 18.27 -35.39
CA MET A 1 14.39 18.24 -35.36
C MET A 1 14.78 17.83 -33.96
N GLU A 2 15.41 16.67 -33.89
CA GLU A 2 15.80 15.95 -32.70
C GLU A 2 17.25 16.34 -32.42
N GLU A 3 17.48 17.11 -31.37
CA GLU A 3 18.85 17.38 -30.90
C GLU A 3 19.15 16.39 -29.78
N VAL A 4 19.44 15.15 -30.18
CA VAL A 4 20.16 14.22 -29.29
C VAL A 4 21.56 14.79 -29.18
N CYS A 5 21.80 15.55 -28.12
CA CYS A 5 23.14 15.93 -27.71
C CYS A 5 23.92 14.62 -27.50
N ASN A 6 24.88 14.33 -28.39
CA ASN A 6 25.84 13.26 -28.20
C ASN A 6 26.72 13.68 -27.02
N ILE A 7 26.33 13.24 -25.81
CA ILE A 7 27.17 13.27 -24.63
C ILE A 7 28.26 12.20 -24.83
N SER A 8 29.18 12.47 -25.74
CA SER A 8 30.33 11.59 -25.99
C SER A 8 31.35 11.87 -24.90
N THR A 9 31.23 11.16 -23.78
CA THR A 9 32.32 11.06 -22.81
C THR A 9 33.48 10.32 -23.49
N PRO A 10 34.64 10.94 -23.68
CA PRO A 10 35.81 10.26 -24.23
C PRO A 10 36.09 8.98 -23.42
N PRO A 11 36.52 7.86 -24.04
CA PRO A 11 36.84 6.64 -23.30
C PRO A 11 37.88 6.84 -22.19
N SER A 12 38.71 7.89 -22.30
CA SER A 12 39.68 8.31 -21.29
C SER A 12 39.05 8.92 -20.04
N ASP A 13 37.82 9.42 -20.13
CA ASP A 13 37.12 10.15 -19.06
C ASP A 13 36.07 9.28 -18.36
N VAL A 14 35.83 8.06 -18.87
CA VAL A 14 35.14 7.02 -18.12
C VAL A 14 36.18 6.37 -17.21
N LEU A 15 36.32 6.92 -15.99
CA LEU A 15 36.82 6.11 -14.90
C LEU A 15 35.85 4.94 -14.77
N VAL A 16 36.26 3.77 -15.27
CA VAL A 16 35.63 2.52 -14.85
C VAL A 16 35.85 2.48 -13.35
N VAL A 17 34.80 2.84 -12.61
CA VAL A 17 34.75 2.58 -11.18
C VAL A 17 34.61 1.06 -11.07
N GLU A 18 35.73 0.37 -11.20
CA GLU A 18 35.89 -0.99 -10.69
C GLU A 18 35.69 -0.89 -9.18
N GLY A 19 34.49 -1.24 -8.71
CA GLY A 19 34.23 -1.43 -7.29
C GLY A 19 33.64 -0.23 -6.57
N GLN A 20 32.56 0.35 -7.08
CA GLN A 20 31.58 0.99 -6.21
C GLN A 20 30.24 0.29 -6.41
N ALA A 21 30.22 -0.95 -5.94
CA ALA A 21 28.97 -1.56 -5.51
C ALA A 21 28.42 -0.65 -4.39
N ALA A 22 27.57 0.32 -4.75
CA ALA A 22 26.59 0.82 -3.80
C ALA A 22 25.96 -0.45 -3.21
N GLU A 23 26.01 -0.61 -1.90
CA GLU A 23 25.62 -1.82 -1.19
C GLU A 23 24.30 -2.33 -1.78
N THR A 24 24.40 -3.38 -2.61
CA THR A 24 23.25 -3.86 -3.37
C THR A 24 22.25 -4.41 -2.38
N PHE A 25 20.97 -4.15 -2.59
CA PHE A 25 19.93 -4.70 -1.74
C PHE A 25 20.05 -6.23 -1.74
N SER A 26 20.42 -6.78 -0.57
CA SER A 26 20.68 -8.21 -0.42
C SER A 26 19.37 -8.99 -0.52
N THR A 27 19.47 -10.24 -0.96
CA THR A 27 18.38 -11.22 -0.87
C THR A 27 17.84 -11.33 0.56
N ASP A 28 18.70 -11.22 1.58
CA ASP A 28 18.28 -11.27 2.99
C ASP A 28 17.41 -10.06 3.34
N SER A 29 17.81 -8.86 2.89
CA SER A 29 17.02 -7.64 3.06
C SER A 29 15.66 -7.75 2.34
N ALA A 30 15.62 -8.40 1.18
CA ALA A 30 14.38 -8.66 0.45
C ALA A 30 13.45 -9.61 1.21
N GLN A 31 13.98 -10.69 1.78
CA GLN A 31 13.19 -11.65 2.55
C GLN A 31 12.62 -11.02 3.82
N ILE A 32 13.41 -10.21 4.53
CA ILE A 32 12.93 -9.46 5.71
C ILE A 32 11.78 -8.53 5.32
N LEU A 33 11.95 -7.76 4.25
CA LEU A 33 10.92 -6.84 3.77
C LEU A 33 9.63 -7.57 3.39
N ILE A 34 9.74 -8.70 2.69
CA ILE A 34 8.59 -9.55 2.35
C ILE A 34 7.86 -10.01 3.63
N GLY A 35 8.60 -10.45 4.64
CA GLY A 35 8.03 -10.86 5.93
C GLY A 35 7.29 -9.71 6.63
N GLN A 36 7.86 -8.51 6.63
CA GLN A 36 7.22 -7.31 7.20
C GLN A 36 5.92 -6.97 6.46
N ILE A 37 5.93 -7.00 5.12
CA ILE A 37 4.73 -6.76 4.30
C ILE A 37 3.64 -7.79 4.60
N MET A 38 3.99 -9.07 4.75
CA MET A 38 3.02 -10.10 5.12
C MET A 38 2.36 -9.85 6.49
N VAL A 39 3.15 -9.40 7.47
CA VAL A 39 2.62 -9.04 8.80
C VAL A 39 1.68 -7.84 8.70
N TRP A 40 2.05 -6.81 7.93
CA TRP A 40 1.19 -5.63 7.71
C TRP A 40 -0.11 -6.00 6.99
N ASN A 41 -0.06 -6.87 5.97
CA ASN A 41 -1.26 -7.33 5.29
C ASN A 41 -2.23 -8.01 6.26
N GLY A 42 -1.74 -8.90 7.11
CA GLY A 42 -2.60 -9.53 8.13
C GLY A 42 -3.12 -8.55 9.20
N GLN A 43 -2.46 -7.42 9.45
CA GLN A 43 -2.99 -6.36 10.30
C GLN A 43 -4.09 -5.56 9.58
N ILE A 44 -3.92 -5.27 8.30
CA ILE A 44 -4.92 -4.60 7.47
C ILE A 44 -6.19 -5.45 7.37
N ASP A 45 -6.06 -6.75 7.12
CA ASP A 45 -7.21 -7.66 7.04
C ASP A 45 -8.07 -7.60 8.32
N ARG A 46 -7.42 -7.67 9.50
CA ARG A 46 -8.14 -7.54 10.78
C ARG A 46 -8.82 -6.18 10.97
N MET A 47 -8.20 -5.11 10.46
CA MET A 47 -8.79 -3.79 10.53
C MET A 47 -10.01 -3.68 9.61
N CYS A 48 -9.95 -4.27 8.41
CA CYS A 48 -11.09 -4.39 7.51
C CYS A 48 -12.25 -5.17 8.16
N ASP A 49 -11.97 -6.34 8.76
CA ASP A 49 -12.99 -7.12 9.47
C ASP A 49 -13.66 -6.32 10.59
N HIS A 50 -12.87 -5.51 11.32
CA HIS A 50 -13.40 -4.65 12.37
C HIS A 50 -14.30 -3.54 11.83
N ILE A 51 -13.90 -2.90 10.72
CA ILE A 51 -14.69 -1.87 10.04
C ILE A 51 -16.00 -2.46 9.53
N ASP A 52 -15.98 -3.67 8.96
CA ASP A 52 -17.19 -4.35 8.48
C ASP A 52 -18.14 -4.69 9.63
N SER A 53 -17.61 -5.11 10.79
CA SER A 53 -18.43 -5.31 12.00
C SER A 53 -19.08 -4.01 12.47
N MET A 54 -18.34 -2.90 12.49
CA MET A 54 -18.91 -1.59 12.84
C MET A 54 -19.99 -1.15 11.86
N ARG A 55 -19.79 -1.40 10.56
CA ARG A 55 -20.77 -1.10 9.51
C ARG A 55 -22.06 -1.90 9.71
N ASN A 56 -21.95 -3.20 9.95
CA ASN A 56 -23.12 -4.05 10.19
C ASN A 56 -23.92 -3.60 11.43
N GLN A 57 -23.23 -3.17 12.49
CA GLN A 57 -23.87 -2.60 13.67
C GLN A 57 -24.63 -1.31 13.33
N LEU A 58 -24.01 -0.41 12.56
CA LEU A 58 -24.66 0.82 12.12
C LEU A 58 -25.89 0.54 11.24
N ASP A 59 -25.79 -0.40 10.30
CA ASP A 59 -26.89 -0.81 9.43
C ASP A 59 -28.07 -1.36 10.25
N SER A 60 -27.79 -2.15 11.29
CA SER A 60 -28.80 -2.63 12.24
C SER A 60 -29.50 -1.49 12.96
N MET A 61 -28.75 -0.52 13.51
CA MET A 61 -29.32 0.64 14.20
C MET A 61 -30.16 1.51 13.26
N GLN A 62 -29.72 1.70 12.01
CA GLN A 62 -30.47 2.45 11.01
C GLN A 62 -31.80 1.76 10.66
N GLN A 63 -31.79 0.43 10.53
CA GLN A 63 -33.01 -0.32 10.25
C GLN A 63 -33.99 -0.29 11.43
N GLU A 64 -33.49 -0.37 12.67
CA GLU A 64 -34.31 -0.22 13.87
C GLU A 64 -34.98 1.17 13.91
N MET A 65 -34.22 2.23 13.64
CA MET A 65 -34.75 3.59 13.57
C MET A 65 -35.83 3.73 12.49
N LYS A 66 -35.60 3.13 11.32
CA LYS A 66 -36.59 3.12 10.23
C LYS A 66 -37.87 2.40 10.64
N ASN A 67 -37.76 1.27 11.35
CA ASN A 67 -38.92 0.55 11.87
C ASN A 67 -39.71 1.39 12.89
N MET A 68 -39.01 2.09 13.79
CA MET A 68 -39.66 2.99 14.75
C MET A 68 -40.43 4.12 14.05
N ILE A 69 -39.84 4.73 13.02
CA ILE A 69 -40.50 5.79 12.22
C ILE A 69 -41.75 5.25 11.52
N ASP A 70 -41.66 4.06 10.91
CA ASP A 70 -42.80 3.44 10.22
C ASP A 70 -43.96 3.12 11.17
N VAL A 71 -43.68 2.63 12.39
CA VAL A 71 -44.72 2.42 13.41
C VAL A 71 -45.38 3.74 13.82
N LEU A 72 -44.59 4.78 14.09
CA LEU A 72 -45.11 6.08 14.51
C LEU A 72 -45.90 6.78 13.40
N GLY A 73 -45.51 6.63 12.14
CA GLY A 73 -46.21 7.23 10.99
C GLY A 73 -47.54 6.57 10.62
N ARG A 74 -47.88 5.43 11.24
CA ARG A 74 -49.15 4.70 11.03
C ARG A 74 -50.22 5.02 12.07
N ILE A 75 -49.89 5.79 13.11
CA ILE A 75 -50.82 6.28 14.15
C ILE A 75 -51.35 7.64 13.71
#